data_AF-A0A7S0IJP5-F1
#
_entry.id   AF-A0A7S0IJP5-F1
#
_cell.length_a   1.000
_cell.length_b   1.000
_cell.length_c   1.000
_cell.angle_alpha   90.00
_cell.angle_beta   90.00
_cell.angle_gamma   90.00
#
_symmetry.space_group_name_H-M   'P 1'
#
loop_
_entity.id
_entity.type
_entity.pdbx_description
1 polymer ?
#
loop_
_entity_poly.entity_id
_entity_poly.type
_entity_poly.pdbx_seq_one_letter_code
_entity_poly.pdbx_strand_id
1 'polypeptide(L)'
;MEEFLEDIGLERYAPRFAENDVHAIEDLPTKPSKLETVLDVVGITGNPGHLKKFRAALEDARANGPGGGASAKRGRDGDGEGARAMTGTNDPAAAIKAAMAEAKARGGGVIGGSAKTQAGAITATGMVALPVGDTPDSVRTVEDSIAAATNDVEAATDDEVLRVLELYKSQDFLSLLGLPGVWVDASGQATWDKHPAMSTGTVALKAKLLALRLEPSRCPHPLAAEAYECALDAARALQGKDSRRKILTLAVQRRIEDMRRKGEGDVEGGYVSMTGVHYAAGAAASAVANYRGEDEGAH
;
A
#
# COMPACT_ATOMS: atom_id res chain seq x y z
N MET A 1 2.17 -31.96 1.41
CA MET A 1 1.80 -30.63 0.88
C MET A 1 1.14 -30.78 -0.49
N GLU A 2 1.70 -31.59 -1.38
CA GLU A 2 1.10 -31.96 -2.68
C GLU A 2 -0.35 -32.45 -2.56
N GLU A 3 -0.61 -33.46 -1.72
CA GLU A 3 -1.96 -34.03 -1.50
C GLU A 3 -2.97 -32.98 -1.01
N PHE A 4 -2.56 -32.13 -0.06
CA PHE A 4 -3.39 -31.02 0.44
C PHE A 4 -3.73 -29.99 -0.65
N LEU A 5 -2.78 -29.70 -1.55
CA LEU A 5 -2.99 -28.75 -2.64
C LEU A 5 -3.85 -29.35 -3.75
N GLU A 6 -3.74 -30.65 -4.00
CA GLU A 6 -4.58 -31.38 -4.96
C GLU A 6 -6.05 -31.42 -4.49
N ASP A 7 -6.29 -31.67 -3.19
CA ASP A 7 -7.63 -31.69 -2.59
C ASP A 7 -8.38 -30.34 -2.73
N ILE A 8 -7.65 -29.23 -2.80
CA ILE A 8 -8.20 -27.87 -2.94
C ILE A 8 -8.13 -27.32 -4.38
N GLY A 9 -7.64 -28.13 -5.33
CA GLY A 9 -7.50 -27.77 -6.75
C GLY A 9 -6.44 -26.70 -7.01
N LEU A 10 -5.36 -26.70 -6.22
CA LEU A 10 -4.22 -25.80 -6.29
C LEU A 10 -2.89 -26.56 -6.53
N GLU A 11 -2.93 -27.75 -7.14
CA GLU A 11 -1.77 -28.63 -7.36
C GLU A 11 -0.63 -27.94 -8.12
N ARG A 12 -0.95 -26.97 -8.98
CA ARG A 12 0.03 -26.16 -9.73
C ARG A 12 1.01 -25.38 -8.87
N TYR A 13 0.71 -25.15 -7.59
CA TYR A 13 1.58 -24.45 -6.65
C TYR A 13 2.50 -25.38 -5.86
N ALA A 14 2.28 -26.70 -5.94
CA ALA A 14 3.03 -27.68 -5.16
C ALA A 14 4.56 -27.65 -5.38
N PRO A 15 5.08 -27.51 -6.62
CA PRO A 15 6.53 -27.41 -6.85
C PRO A 15 7.15 -26.21 -6.12
N ARG A 16 6.41 -25.09 -6.06
CA ARG A 16 6.88 -23.85 -5.42
C ARG A 16 6.86 -23.93 -3.89
N PHE A 17 5.98 -24.74 -3.30
CA PHE A 17 6.06 -25.02 -1.87
C PHE A 17 7.23 -25.95 -1.54
N ALA A 18 7.51 -26.96 -2.37
CA ALA A 18 8.66 -27.83 -2.20
C ALA A 18 10.00 -27.09 -2.37
N GLU A 19 10.09 -26.13 -3.31
CA GLU A 19 11.25 -25.24 -3.47
C GLU A 19 11.52 -24.35 -2.24
N ASN A 20 10.52 -24.15 -1.38
CA ASN A 20 10.61 -23.37 -0.14
C ASN A 20 10.68 -24.27 1.12
N ASP A 21 11.05 -25.55 0.97
CA ASP A 21 11.19 -26.51 2.06
C ASP A 21 9.89 -26.75 2.86
N VAL A 22 8.74 -26.54 2.22
CA VAL A 22 7.40 -26.78 2.80
C VAL A 22 6.84 -28.07 2.20
N HIS A 23 6.98 -29.17 2.93
CA HIS A 23 6.57 -30.50 2.49
C HIS A 23 5.27 -30.98 3.14
N ALA A 24 4.85 -30.36 4.25
CA ALA A 24 3.60 -30.61 4.96
C ALA A 24 2.93 -29.30 5.45
N ILE A 25 1.67 -29.40 5.87
CA ILE A 25 0.92 -28.29 6.49
C ILE A 25 1.60 -27.84 7.80
N GLU A 26 2.29 -28.77 8.46
CA GLU A 26 3.02 -28.57 9.71
C GLU A 26 4.27 -27.68 9.52
N ASP A 27 4.87 -27.70 8.33
CA ASP A 27 6.03 -26.87 7.98
C ASP A 27 5.62 -25.40 7.74
N LEU A 28 4.32 -25.12 7.60
CA LEU A 28 3.83 -23.77 7.40
C LEU A 28 3.92 -22.95 8.70
N PRO A 29 4.45 -21.72 8.64
CA PRO A 29 4.53 -20.85 9.80
C PRO A 29 3.15 -20.65 10.47
N THR A 30 3.10 -20.75 11.79
CA THR A 30 1.90 -20.45 12.58
C THR A 30 1.65 -18.95 12.71
N LYS A 31 2.72 -18.14 12.58
CA LYS A 31 2.63 -16.68 12.61
C LYS A 31 2.07 -16.15 11.28
N PRO A 32 1.01 -15.32 11.30
CA PRO A 32 0.34 -14.86 10.08
C PRO A 32 1.26 -14.05 9.15
N SER A 33 2.14 -13.22 9.70
CA SER A 33 3.11 -12.44 8.91
C SER A 33 4.11 -13.31 8.15
N LYS A 34 4.58 -14.40 8.75
CA LYS A 34 5.50 -15.34 8.12
C LYS A 34 4.78 -16.21 7.08
N LEU A 35 3.55 -16.60 7.38
CA LEU A 35 2.70 -17.33 6.44
C LEU A 35 2.42 -16.50 5.18
N GLU A 36 2.10 -15.21 5.34
CA GLU A 36 1.90 -14.32 4.19
C GLU A 36 3.15 -14.18 3.33
N THR A 37 4.33 -14.14 3.95
CA THR A 37 5.60 -14.10 3.20
C THR A 37 5.78 -15.37 2.35
N VAL A 38 5.52 -16.56 2.91
CA VAL A 38 5.61 -17.83 2.17
C VAL A 38 4.57 -17.89 1.04
N LEU A 39 3.33 -17.46 1.30
CA LEU A 39 2.29 -17.45 0.28
C LEU A 39 2.55 -16.45 -0.85
N ASP A 40 3.27 -15.38 -0.57
CA ASP A 40 3.70 -14.40 -1.54
C ASP A 40 4.83 -14.93 -2.43
N VAL A 41 5.83 -15.59 -1.84
CA VAL A 41 6.93 -16.25 -2.56
C VAL A 41 6.42 -17.37 -3.48
N VAL A 42 5.45 -18.16 -3.00
CA VAL A 42 4.80 -19.21 -3.81
C VAL A 42 3.91 -18.60 -4.92
N GLY A 43 3.50 -17.35 -4.76
CA GLY A 43 2.68 -16.61 -5.73
C GLY A 43 1.18 -16.94 -5.67
N ILE A 44 0.69 -17.48 -4.55
CA ILE A 44 -0.75 -17.69 -4.31
C ILE A 44 -1.46 -16.37 -4.02
N THR A 45 -0.76 -15.40 -3.42
CA THR A 45 -1.26 -14.03 -3.14
C THR A 45 -1.71 -13.28 -4.39
N GLY A 46 -1.11 -13.59 -5.55
CA GLY A 46 -1.47 -13.00 -6.85
C GLY A 46 -2.86 -13.39 -7.36
N ASN A 47 -3.54 -14.36 -6.75
CA ASN A 47 -4.93 -14.67 -7.05
C ASN A 47 -5.78 -14.67 -5.76
N PRO A 48 -6.63 -13.65 -5.53
CA PRO A 48 -7.41 -13.54 -4.29
C PRO A 48 -8.39 -14.70 -4.09
N GLY A 49 -8.84 -15.34 -5.16
CA GLY A 49 -9.69 -16.54 -5.10
C GLY A 49 -8.94 -17.77 -4.58
N HIS A 50 -7.68 -17.95 -5.00
CA HIS A 50 -6.85 -19.07 -4.56
C HIS A 50 -6.33 -18.86 -3.14
N LEU A 51 -5.98 -17.63 -2.79
CA LEU A 51 -5.61 -17.26 -1.42
C LEU A 51 -6.76 -17.53 -0.44
N LYS A 52 -8.01 -17.19 -0.82
CA LYS A 52 -9.18 -17.46 0.01
C LYS A 52 -9.44 -18.95 0.19
N LYS A 53 -9.35 -19.75 -0.89
CA LYS A 53 -9.48 -21.21 -0.82
C LYS A 53 -8.40 -21.85 0.04
N PHE A 54 -7.15 -21.43 -0.14
CA PHE A 54 -6.01 -21.92 0.64
C PHE A 54 -6.15 -21.59 2.13
N ARG A 55 -6.53 -20.35 2.48
CA ARG A 55 -6.74 -19.96 3.89
C ARG A 55 -7.88 -20.73 4.54
N ALA A 56 -9.00 -20.90 3.86
CA ALA A 56 -10.12 -21.68 4.37
C ALA A 56 -9.75 -23.15 4.63
N ALA A 57 -9.04 -23.77 3.68
CA ALA A 57 -8.57 -25.15 3.83
C ALA A 57 -7.45 -25.29 4.87
N LEU A 58 -6.59 -24.28 5.03
CA LEU A 58 -5.55 -24.28 6.04
C LEU A 58 -6.13 -24.13 7.46
N GLU A 59 -7.16 -23.30 7.63
CA GLU A 59 -7.89 -23.19 8.90
C GLU A 59 -8.61 -24.50 9.23
N ASP A 60 -9.26 -25.13 8.25
CA ASP A 60 -9.95 -26.40 8.43
C ASP A 60 -8.98 -27.55 8.75
N ALA A 61 -7.85 -27.64 8.04
CA ALA A 61 -6.81 -28.64 8.29
C ALA A 61 -6.12 -28.45 9.65
N ARG A 62 -5.94 -27.20 10.10
CA ARG A 62 -5.39 -26.91 11.44
C ARG A 62 -6.39 -27.15 12.56
N ALA A 63 -7.69 -26.99 12.29
CA ALA A 63 -8.75 -27.26 13.25
C ALA A 63 -9.00 -28.77 13.44
N ASN A 64 -8.85 -29.57 12.38
CA ASN A 64 -9.20 -31.00 12.40
C ASN A 64 -8.00 -31.96 12.45
N GLY A 65 -6.76 -31.47 12.36
CA GLY A 65 -5.55 -32.28 12.41
C GLY A 65 -5.36 -33.20 11.18
N PRO A 66 -4.15 -33.74 10.95
CA PRO A 66 -3.84 -34.54 9.76
C PRO A 66 -4.47 -35.93 9.92
N GLY A 67 -5.71 -36.08 9.46
CA GLY A 67 -6.47 -37.31 9.54
C GLY A 67 -7.96 -37.18 9.19
N GLY A 68 -8.50 -35.95 9.16
CA GLY A 68 -9.89 -35.69 8.77
C GLY A 68 -10.07 -35.47 7.27
N GLY A 69 -9.68 -36.42 6.42
CA GLY A 69 -9.91 -36.33 4.98
C GLY A 69 -11.40 -36.29 4.65
N ALA A 70 -11.90 -35.15 4.17
CA ALA A 70 -13.21 -35.07 3.52
C ALA A 70 -13.12 -35.66 2.11
N SER A 71 -13.04 -36.99 2.03
CA SER A 71 -13.29 -37.74 0.80
C SER A 71 -14.68 -37.41 0.28
N ALA A 72 -14.76 -36.55 -0.73
CA ALA A 72 -15.93 -36.43 -1.61
C ALA A 72 -16.04 -37.70 -2.48
N LYS A 73 -16.43 -38.82 -1.87
CA LYS A 73 -16.71 -40.07 -2.59
C LYS A 73 -18.14 -40.02 -3.14
N ARG A 74 -18.25 -39.86 -4.47
CA ARG A 74 -19.46 -40.23 -5.21
C ARG A 74 -19.74 -41.72 -4.99
N GLY A 75 -20.98 -42.06 -4.62
CA GLY A 75 -21.50 -43.42 -4.82
C GLY A 75 -22.40 -43.97 -3.70
N ARG A 76 -23.71 -43.72 -3.85
CA ARG A 76 -24.81 -44.71 -3.92
C ARG A 76 -25.24 -45.55 -2.69
N ASP A 77 -26.56 -45.47 -2.45
CA ASP A 77 -27.55 -46.35 -1.77
C ASP A 77 -27.64 -46.42 -0.23
N GLY A 78 -28.88 -46.19 0.28
CA GLY A 78 -29.46 -46.95 1.41
C GLY A 78 -29.85 -46.22 2.70
N ASP A 79 -31.11 -45.75 2.75
CA ASP A 79 -32.09 -45.74 3.87
C ASP A 79 -31.69 -45.56 5.36
N GLY A 80 -32.48 -44.73 6.07
CA GLY A 80 -32.80 -44.97 7.49
C GLY A 80 -32.83 -43.77 8.42
N GLU A 81 -34.00 -43.13 8.50
CA GLU A 81 -34.62 -42.39 9.63
C GLU A 81 -33.80 -41.86 10.82
N GLY A 82 -34.07 -40.57 11.13
CA GLY A 82 -34.52 -40.22 12.48
C GLY A 82 -33.62 -39.25 13.27
N ALA A 83 -33.89 -37.95 13.16
CA ALA A 83 -34.32 -37.10 14.28
C ALA A 83 -34.29 -35.62 13.90
N ARG A 84 -35.50 -35.07 13.75
CA ARG A 84 -35.79 -33.64 13.77
C ARG A 84 -35.47 -33.07 15.16
N ALA A 85 -34.81 -31.92 15.22
CA ALA A 85 -35.46 -30.64 15.53
C ALA A 85 -34.44 -29.60 16.02
N MET A 86 -34.33 -28.48 15.30
CA MET A 86 -34.43 -27.12 15.86
C MET A 86 -34.40 -26.13 14.70
N THR A 87 -35.59 -25.71 14.30
CA THR A 87 -35.84 -24.54 13.46
C THR A 87 -35.45 -23.28 14.23
N GLY A 88 -34.50 -22.52 13.71
CA GLY A 88 -34.28 -21.13 14.06
C GLY A 88 -34.08 -20.36 12.76
N THR A 89 -35.14 -19.73 12.28
CA THR A 89 -35.15 -18.82 11.14
C THR A 89 -34.02 -17.80 11.28
N ASN A 90 -33.07 -17.80 10.34
CA ASN A 90 -32.09 -16.73 10.19
C ASN A 90 -32.84 -15.46 9.78
N ASP A 91 -33.25 -14.67 10.78
CA ASP A 91 -33.70 -13.30 10.57
C ASP A 91 -32.47 -12.44 10.27
N PRO A 92 -32.27 -12.00 9.01
CA PRO A 92 -31.08 -11.23 8.63
C PRO A 92 -30.96 -9.92 9.43
N ALA A 93 -32.07 -9.40 9.96
CA ALA A 93 -32.06 -8.21 10.81
C ALA A 93 -31.43 -8.46 12.20
N ALA A 94 -31.55 -9.68 12.72
CA ALA A 94 -30.93 -10.06 13.99
C ALA A 94 -29.41 -10.27 13.82
N ALA A 95 -28.99 -10.85 12.68
CA ALA A 95 -27.57 -11.01 12.34
C ALA A 95 -26.86 -9.66 12.11
N ILE A 96 -27.54 -8.69 11.47
CA ILE A 96 -27.01 -7.33 11.28
C ILE A 96 -26.92 -6.57 12.60
N LYS A 97 -27.90 -6.73 13.51
CA LYS A 97 -27.84 -6.15 14.86
C LYS A 97 -26.72 -6.75 15.72
N ALA A 98 -26.47 -8.05 15.61
CA ALA A 98 -25.34 -8.70 16.28
C ALA A 98 -23.98 -8.21 15.72
N ALA A 99 -23.87 -8.07 14.39
CA ALA A 99 -22.66 -7.53 13.75
C ALA A 99 -22.42 -6.04 14.09
N MET A 100 -23.46 -5.21 14.19
CA MET A 100 -23.34 -3.81 14.64
C MET A 100 -22.99 -3.69 16.13
N ALA A 101 -23.47 -4.61 16.98
CA ALA A 101 -23.08 -4.66 18.39
C ALA A 101 -21.62 -5.08 18.57
N GLU A 102 -21.13 -6.01 17.74
CA GLU A 102 -19.74 -6.45 17.74
C GLU A 102 -18.77 -5.39 17.20
N ALA A 103 -19.21 -4.59 16.20
CA ALA A 103 -18.46 -3.42 15.73
C ALA A 103 -18.35 -2.30 16.79
N LYS A 104 -19.36 -2.16 17.67
CA LYS A 104 -19.36 -1.17 18.76
C LYS A 104 -18.46 -1.56 19.94
N ALA A 105 -18.20 -2.86 20.14
CA ALA A 105 -17.28 -3.35 21.17
C ALA A 105 -15.80 -3.32 20.74
N ARG A 106 -15.51 -3.18 19.44
CA ARG A 106 -14.15 -3.26 18.88
C ARG A 106 -13.55 -1.92 18.44
N GLY A 107 -13.93 -0.83 19.09
CA GLY A 107 -13.13 0.41 19.13
C GLY A 107 -12.72 1.00 17.77
N GLY A 108 -13.53 0.83 16.73
CA GLY A 108 -13.35 1.48 15.44
C GLY A 108 -14.05 2.84 15.47
N GLY A 109 -13.27 3.91 15.64
CA GLY A 109 -13.77 5.28 15.59
C GLY A 109 -14.41 5.57 14.23
N VAL A 110 -15.73 5.53 14.18
CA VAL A 110 -16.53 6.19 13.14
C VAL A 110 -16.29 7.69 13.29
N ILE A 111 -15.68 8.30 12.28
CA ILE A 111 -15.67 9.76 12.10
C ILE A 111 -17.12 10.16 11.77
N GLY A 112 -17.88 10.37 12.83
CA GLY A 112 -19.25 10.88 12.84
C GLY A 112 -19.39 11.76 14.06
N GLY A 113 -18.58 12.81 14.13
CA GLY A 113 -18.64 13.85 15.15
C GLY A 113 -19.37 15.05 14.59
N SER A 114 -20.64 15.19 14.98
CA SER A 114 -21.50 16.33 14.72
C SER A 114 -20.77 17.66 14.97
N ALA A 115 -20.96 18.57 14.01
CA ALA A 115 -20.67 19.97 14.15
C ALA A 115 -21.26 20.52 15.46
N LYS A 116 -20.39 20.84 16.41
CA LYS A 116 -20.63 21.98 17.30
C LYS A 116 -20.01 23.18 16.62
N THR A 117 -20.89 24.05 16.15
CA THR A 117 -20.63 25.45 15.81
C THR A 117 -19.72 26.08 16.85
N GLN A 118 -18.48 26.37 16.46
CA GLN A 118 -17.77 27.52 17.00
C GLN A 118 -16.94 28.14 15.87
N ALA A 119 -17.44 29.30 15.42
CA ALA A 119 -16.76 30.17 14.50
C ALA A 119 -15.38 30.55 15.07
N GLY A 120 -14.34 30.42 14.24
CA GLY A 120 -12.98 30.79 14.60
C GLY A 120 -12.07 30.54 13.42
N ALA A 121 -11.96 31.54 12.56
CA ALA A 121 -11.05 31.56 11.42
C ALA A 121 -9.61 31.31 11.86
N ILE A 122 -8.92 30.36 11.22
CA ILE A 122 -7.48 30.41 11.06
C ILE A 122 -7.18 30.05 9.60
N THR A 123 -7.00 31.10 8.81
CA THR A 123 -6.50 31.07 7.45
C THR A 123 -4.99 30.85 7.49
N ALA A 124 -4.49 29.81 6.83
CA ALA A 124 -3.08 29.69 6.45
C ALA A 124 -2.98 29.00 5.08
N THR A 125 -2.87 29.86 4.06
CA THR A 125 -2.18 29.65 2.78
C THR A 125 -2.48 28.37 1.98
N GLY A 126 -3.38 28.51 0.99
CA GLY A 126 -3.13 27.93 -0.35
C GLY A 126 -4.11 26.90 -0.91
N MET A 127 -5.18 26.52 -0.20
CA MET A 127 -6.26 25.71 -0.79
C MET A 127 -7.59 26.46 -0.67
N VAL A 128 -8.19 26.76 -1.82
CA VAL A 128 -9.60 27.13 -1.89
C VAL A 128 -10.38 25.95 -1.32
N ALA A 129 -11.06 26.16 -0.20
CA ALA A 129 -12.02 25.20 0.30
C ALA A 129 -13.08 25.00 -0.78
N LEU A 130 -13.21 23.76 -1.28
CA LEU A 130 -14.29 23.40 -2.18
C LEU A 130 -15.62 23.82 -1.53
N PRO A 131 -16.50 24.54 -2.24
CA PRO A 131 -17.81 24.86 -1.71
C PRO A 131 -18.52 23.54 -1.42
N VAL A 132 -18.97 23.36 -0.19
CA VAL A 132 -19.95 22.32 0.16
C VAL A 132 -21.26 22.75 -0.51
N GLY A 133 -21.36 22.47 -1.80
CA GLY A 133 -22.59 22.56 -2.56
C GLY A 133 -23.47 21.38 -2.20
N ASP A 134 -24.77 21.65 -2.05
CA ASP A 134 -25.80 20.67 -1.76
C ASP A 134 -25.61 19.39 -2.58
N THR A 135 -25.40 18.26 -1.92
CA THR A 135 -25.45 16.94 -2.55
C THR A 135 -26.81 16.82 -3.25
N PRO A 136 -26.87 16.68 -4.58
CA PRO A 136 -28.13 16.46 -5.26
C PRO A 136 -28.72 15.13 -4.78
N ASP A 137 -30.05 15.09 -4.65
CA ASP A 137 -30.89 13.95 -4.22
C ASP A 137 -30.77 12.70 -5.12
N SER A 138 -29.82 12.69 -6.06
CA SER A 138 -29.54 11.63 -7.04
C SER A 138 -28.44 10.66 -6.61
N VAL A 139 -27.71 10.92 -5.51
CA VAL A 139 -26.63 10.04 -5.04
C VAL A 139 -27.24 8.95 -4.16
N ARG A 140 -27.55 7.79 -4.75
CA ARG A 140 -28.24 6.70 -4.05
C ARG A 140 -27.28 5.68 -3.44
N THR A 141 -26.00 5.70 -3.81
CA THR A 141 -25.01 4.73 -3.33
C THR A 141 -23.66 5.39 -2.98
N VAL A 142 -22.85 4.71 -2.16
CA VAL A 142 -21.47 5.11 -1.86
C VAL A 142 -20.62 5.14 -3.13
N GLU A 143 -20.92 4.27 -4.10
CA GLU A 143 -20.26 4.21 -5.40
C GLU A 143 -20.54 5.47 -6.24
N ASP A 144 -21.79 5.96 -6.24
CA ASP A 144 -22.15 7.22 -6.91
C ASP A 144 -21.46 8.44 -6.27
N SER A 145 -21.27 8.41 -4.95
CA SER A 145 -20.56 9.46 -4.20
C SER A 145 -19.07 9.49 -4.55
N ILE A 146 -18.44 8.32 -4.66
CA ILE A 146 -17.03 8.19 -5.06
C ILE A 146 -16.88 8.56 -6.54
N ALA A 147 -17.80 8.16 -7.41
CA ALA A 147 -17.80 8.54 -8.81
C ALA A 147 -17.92 10.07 -8.98
N ALA A 148 -18.83 10.72 -8.24
CA ALA A 148 -18.95 12.18 -8.24
C ALA A 148 -17.66 12.86 -7.75
N ALA A 149 -17.12 12.43 -6.60
CA ALA A 149 -15.90 13.00 -6.02
C ALA A 149 -14.64 12.77 -6.89
N THR A 150 -14.61 11.72 -7.71
CA THR A 150 -13.50 11.43 -8.63
C THR A 150 -13.69 12.03 -10.02
N ASN A 151 -14.92 12.39 -10.41
CA ASN A 151 -15.21 13.06 -11.67
C ASN A 151 -14.84 14.54 -11.67
N ASP A 152 -14.82 15.18 -10.50
CA ASP A 152 -14.33 16.55 -10.35
C ASP A 152 -12.79 16.65 -10.43
N VAL A 153 -12.09 15.52 -10.49
CA VAL A 153 -10.64 15.49 -10.71
C VAL A 153 -10.36 15.61 -12.21
N GLU A 154 -9.87 16.78 -12.62
CA GLU A 154 -9.48 17.05 -14.01
C GLU A 154 -8.45 16.04 -14.51
N ALA A 155 -8.59 15.59 -15.76
CA ALA A 155 -7.59 14.74 -16.41
C ALA A 155 -6.23 15.44 -16.52
N ALA A 156 -5.15 14.66 -16.53
CA ALA A 156 -3.81 15.18 -16.74
C ALA A 156 -3.67 15.77 -18.15
N THR A 157 -2.97 16.90 -18.24
CA THR A 157 -2.61 17.52 -19.53
C THR A 157 -1.48 16.75 -20.22
N ASP A 158 -1.34 16.89 -21.55
CA ASP A 158 -0.25 16.25 -22.31
C ASP A 158 1.14 16.60 -21.73
N ASP A 159 1.37 17.87 -21.39
CA ASP A 159 2.62 18.31 -20.76
C ASP A 159 2.83 17.66 -19.38
N GLU A 160 1.75 17.41 -18.62
CA GLU A 160 1.82 16.76 -17.31
C GLU A 160 2.22 15.29 -17.45
N VAL A 161 1.70 14.58 -18.46
CA VAL A 161 2.08 13.20 -18.77
C VAL A 161 3.58 13.12 -19.09
N LEU A 162 4.07 13.99 -19.97
CA LEU A 162 5.49 14.02 -20.33
C LEU A 162 6.39 14.38 -19.15
N ARG A 163 5.98 15.35 -18.32
CA ARG A 163 6.70 15.72 -17.09
C ARG A 163 6.78 14.56 -16.10
N VAL A 164 5.70 13.79 -15.91
CA VAL A 164 5.70 12.63 -15.00
C VAL A 164 6.74 11.60 -15.46
N LEU A 165 6.80 11.30 -16.76
CA LEU A 165 7.77 10.36 -17.31
C LEU A 165 9.22 10.87 -17.19
N GLU A 166 9.45 12.16 -17.40
CA GLU A 166 10.77 12.79 -17.22
C GLU A 166 11.23 12.71 -15.76
N LEU A 167 10.36 13.09 -14.82
CA LEU A 167 10.64 13.05 -13.38
C LEU A 167 10.81 11.62 -12.88
N TYR A 168 10.11 10.65 -13.48
CA TYR A 168 10.30 9.24 -13.16
C TYR A 168 11.70 8.77 -13.60
N LYS A 169 12.11 9.10 -14.83
CA LYS A 169 13.45 8.78 -15.35
C LYS A 169 14.57 9.42 -14.54
N SER A 170 14.38 10.65 -14.07
CA SER A 170 15.37 11.32 -13.23
C SER A 170 15.38 10.79 -11.80
N GLN A 171 14.42 9.96 -11.38
CA GLN A 171 14.15 9.55 -10.01
C GLN A 171 13.81 10.74 -9.09
N ASP A 172 13.09 11.74 -9.60
CA ASP A 172 12.54 12.85 -8.82
C ASP A 172 11.10 12.59 -8.38
N PHE A 173 10.96 11.59 -7.50
CA PHE A 173 9.63 11.16 -7.06
C PHE A 173 8.95 12.17 -6.12
N LEU A 174 9.71 13.09 -5.52
CA LEU A 174 9.13 14.19 -4.75
C LEU A 174 8.38 15.14 -5.68
N SER A 175 9.06 15.63 -6.72
CA SER A 175 8.46 16.53 -7.70
C SER A 175 7.37 15.83 -8.51
N LEU A 176 7.57 14.56 -8.87
CA LEU A 176 6.58 13.74 -9.59
C LEU A 176 5.25 13.71 -8.84
N LEU A 177 5.28 13.48 -7.52
CA LEU A 177 4.09 13.41 -6.68
C LEU A 177 3.61 14.78 -6.16
N GLY A 178 4.23 15.88 -6.59
CA GLY A 178 3.93 17.23 -6.11
C GLY A 178 4.17 17.38 -4.60
N LEU A 179 5.16 16.68 -4.06
CA LEU A 179 5.65 16.82 -2.69
C LEU A 179 6.66 17.97 -2.64
N PRO A 180 6.78 18.67 -1.51
CA PRO A 180 7.81 19.70 -1.35
C PRO A 180 9.21 19.08 -1.48
N GLY A 181 10.14 19.90 -1.97
CA GLY A 181 11.56 19.56 -1.94
C GLY A 181 12.10 19.57 -0.52
N VAL A 182 13.26 18.93 -0.34
CA VAL A 182 13.93 18.86 0.96
C VAL A 182 14.45 20.24 1.40
N TRP A 183 14.25 20.54 2.68
CA TRP A 183 14.88 21.70 3.30
C TRP A 183 16.29 21.35 3.77
N VAL A 184 17.26 22.13 3.32
CA VAL A 184 18.67 22.01 3.67
C VAL A 184 19.13 23.36 4.20
N ASP A 185 19.74 23.36 5.38
CA ASP A 185 20.24 24.58 6.01
C ASP A 185 21.58 25.04 5.43
N ALA A 186 22.07 26.20 5.89
CA ALA A 186 23.33 26.77 5.42
C ALA A 186 24.58 25.90 5.71
N SER A 187 24.47 24.92 6.62
CA SER A 187 25.55 23.97 6.94
C SER A 187 25.44 22.66 6.15
N GLY A 188 24.44 22.53 5.29
CA GLY A 188 24.19 21.34 4.51
C GLY A 188 23.42 20.25 5.25
N GLN A 189 22.83 20.52 6.42
CA GLN A 189 22.00 19.54 7.14
C GLN A 189 20.59 19.49 6.53
N ALA A 190 20.12 18.28 6.22
CA ALA A 190 18.81 18.04 5.64
C ALA A 190 17.80 17.64 6.72
N THR A 191 16.64 18.29 6.74
CA THR A 191 15.57 17.98 7.70
C THR A 191 14.38 17.31 7.01
N TRP A 192 14.01 16.14 7.54
CA TRP A 192 12.86 15.36 7.09
C TRP A 192 11.74 15.27 8.12
N ASP A 193 11.94 15.85 9.32
CA ASP A 193 10.90 15.88 10.35
C ASP A 193 9.64 16.54 9.78
N LYS A 194 8.50 15.88 9.97
CA LYS A 194 7.18 16.29 9.44
C LYS A 194 7.10 16.44 7.92
N HIS A 195 8.14 16.05 7.17
CA HIS A 195 8.12 16.15 5.72
C HIS A 195 7.05 15.18 5.15
N PRO A 196 6.18 15.62 4.23
CA PRO A 196 5.12 14.80 3.65
C PRO A 196 5.61 13.46 3.06
N ALA A 197 6.81 13.43 2.51
CA ALA A 197 7.44 12.20 1.98
C ALA A 197 7.72 11.12 3.05
N MET A 198 7.76 11.49 4.34
CA MET A 198 7.91 10.53 5.44
C MET A 198 6.58 9.89 5.84
N SER A 199 5.46 10.46 5.42
CA SER A 199 4.12 9.93 5.68
C SER A 199 3.68 8.99 4.54
N THR A 200 3.61 7.70 4.83
CA THR A 200 3.14 6.69 3.88
C THR A 200 1.73 6.99 3.37
N GLY A 201 0.84 7.45 4.24
CA GLY A 201 -0.51 7.86 3.88
C GLY A 201 -0.55 9.05 2.92
N THR A 202 0.32 10.04 3.13
CA THR A 202 0.38 11.22 2.25
C THR A 202 0.94 10.87 0.88
N VAL A 203 2.03 10.10 0.84
CA VAL A 203 2.62 9.59 -0.42
C VAL A 203 1.60 8.78 -1.21
N ALA A 204 0.90 7.85 -0.55
CA ALA A 204 -0.12 7.03 -1.20
C ALA A 204 -1.30 7.87 -1.72
N LEU A 205 -1.75 8.87 -0.96
CA LEU A 205 -2.83 9.76 -1.39
C LEU A 205 -2.42 10.57 -2.62
N LYS A 206 -1.24 11.19 -2.61
CA LYS A 206 -0.72 11.98 -3.74
C LYS A 206 -0.57 11.14 -5.00
N ALA A 207 -0.05 9.92 -4.87
CA ALA A 207 0.08 9.00 -5.99
C ALA A 207 -1.27 8.55 -6.56
N LYS A 208 -2.24 8.23 -5.70
CA LYS A 208 -3.59 7.85 -6.15
C LYS A 208 -4.30 8.99 -6.86
N LEU A 209 -4.17 10.22 -6.36
CA LEU A 209 -4.73 11.40 -7.02
C LEU A 209 -4.10 11.62 -8.40
N LEU A 210 -2.77 11.51 -8.50
CA LEU A 210 -2.07 11.62 -9.79
C LEU A 210 -2.43 10.48 -10.75
N ALA A 211 -2.48 9.24 -10.26
CA ALA A 211 -2.88 8.07 -11.04
C ALA A 211 -4.32 8.22 -11.57
N LEU A 212 -5.24 8.75 -10.75
CA LEU A 212 -6.61 9.03 -11.20
C LEU A 212 -6.65 10.07 -12.34
N ARG A 213 -5.77 11.07 -12.32
CA ARG A 213 -5.64 12.06 -13.42
C ARG A 213 -5.06 11.42 -14.69
N LEU A 214 -4.15 10.45 -14.54
CA LEU A 214 -3.44 9.75 -15.61
C LEU A 214 -4.15 8.50 -16.12
N GLU A 215 -5.29 8.12 -15.53
CA GLU A 215 -6.08 6.96 -15.92
C GLU A 215 -6.34 6.97 -17.44
N PRO A 216 -5.99 5.91 -18.20
CA PRO A 216 -6.17 5.89 -19.66
C PRO A 216 -7.62 6.10 -20.11
N SER A 217 -8.58 5.78 -19.24
CA SER A 217 -10.00 6.04 -19.44
C SER A 217 -10.37 7.53 -19.40
N ARG A 218 -9.56 8.37 -18.76
CA ARG A 218 -9.74 9.81 -18.58
C ARG A 218 -8.76 10.65 -19.40
N CYS A 219 -7.50 10.20 -19.50
CA CYS A 219 -6.43 10.88 -20.22
C CYS A 219 -6.18 10.17 -21.57
N PRO A 220 -6.53 10.79 -22.70
CA PRO A 220 -6.40 10.16 -24.03
C PRO A 220 -4.95 10.12 -24.55
N HIS A 221 -3.98 10.66 -23.81
CA HIS A 221 -2.58 10.72 -24.24
C HIS A 221 -2.02 9.29 -24.41
N PRO A 222 -1.27 8.98 -25.49
CA PRO A 222 -0.79 7.62 -25.77
C PRO A 222 0.09 7.02 -24.67
N LEU A 223 0.82 7.86 -23.94
CA LEU A 223 1.70 7.46 -22.82
C LEU A 223 1.03 7.55 -21.44
N ALA A 224 -0.28 7.82 -21.36
CA ALA A 224 -1.00 7.95 -20.09
C ALA A 224 -0.89 6.68 -19.24
N ALA A 225 -1.01 5.50 -19.86
CA ALA A 225 -0.87 4.22 -19.18
C ALA A 225 0.53 4.01 -18.57
N GLU A 226 1.59 4.44 -19.28
CA GLU A 226 2.95 4.36 -18.76
C GLU A 226 3.14 5.32 -17.58
N ALA A 227 2.68 6.57 -17.72
CA ALA A 227 2.78 7.57 -16.67
C ALA A 227 1.96 7.19 -15.41
N TYR A 228 0.81 6.55 -15.60
CA TYR A 228 -0.01 5.97 -14.53
C TYR A 228 0.79 4.97 -13.70
N GLU A 229 1.43 4.00 -14.35
CA GLU A 229 2.27 3.00 -13.67
C GLU A 229 3.47 3.65 -12.99
N CYS A 230 4.13 4.63 -13.64
CA CYS A 230 5.21 5.40 -13.04
C CYS A 230 4.79 6.10 -11.74
N ALA A 231 3.59 6.67 -11.68
CA ALA A 231 3.07 7.33 -10.48
C ALA A 231 2.84 6.34 -9.32
N LEU A 232 2.30 5.16 -9.61
CA LEU A 232 2.11 4.11 -8.62
C LEU A 232 3.44 3.51 -8.15
N ASP A 233 4.36 3.28 -9.08
CA ASP A 233 5.68 2.73 -8.77
C ASP A 233 6.52 3.70 -7.94
N ALA A 234 6.51 5.00 -8.26
CA ALA A 234 7.14 6.03 -7.43
C ALA A 234 6.65 5.99 -5.98
N ALA A 235 5.35 5.74 -5.77
CA ALA A 235 4.77 5.59 -4.44
C ALA A 235 5.26 4.33 -3.73
N ARG A 236 5.31 3.18 -4.42
CA ARG A 236 5.86 1.92 -3.89
C ARG A 236 7.33 2.10 -3.50
N ALA A 237 8.11 2.75 -4.34
CA ALA A 237 9.52 3.00 -4.09
C ALA A 237 9.75 3.92 -2.87
N LEU A 238 8.90 4.93 -2.67
CA LEU A 238 8.93 5.76 -1.46
C LEU A 238 8.39 5.06 -0.20
N GLN A 239 7.64 3.97 -0.33
CA GLN A 239 7.19 3.16 0.81
C GLN A 239 8.24 2.14 1.24
N GLY A 240 9.03 1.59 0.30
CA GLY A 240 10.16 0.72 0.60
C GLY A 240 11.21 1.40 1.48
N LYS A 241 11.84 0.66 2.40
CA LYS A 241 12.81 1.23 3.35
C LYS A 241 14.07 1.71 2.61
N ASP A 242 14.66 0.85 1.80
CA ASP A 242 15.97 1.09 1.18
C ASP A 242 15.85 1.96 -0.07
N SER A 243 14.85 1.70 -0.90
CA SER A 243 14.49 2.54 -2.05
C SER A 243 14.21 3.98 -1.62
N ARG A 244 13.40 4.19 -0.57
CA ARG A 244 13.14 5.54 -0.04
C ARG A 244 14.41 6.22 0.40
N ARG A 245 15.28 5.55 1.16
CA ARG A 245 16.57 6.14 1.58
C ARG A 245 17.38 6.61 0.39
N LYS A 246 17.46 5.81 -0.68
CA LYS A 246 18.14 6.16 -1.93
C LYS A 246 17.51 7.37 -2.61
N ILE A 247 16.20 7.38 -2.79
CA ILE A 247 15.45 8.48 -3.41
C ILE A 247 15.61 9.79 -2.62
N LEU A 248 15.47 9.73 -1.29
CA LEU A 248 15.62 10.90 -0.44
C LEU A 248 17.07 11.40 -0.42
N THR A 249 18.06 10.51 -0.51
CA THR A 249 19.47 10.90 -0.67
C THR A 249 19.70 11.63 -1.98
N LEU A 250 19.15 11.14 -3.10
CA LEU A 250 19.23 11.81 -4.40
C LEU A 250 18.58 13.21 -4.36
N ALA A 251 17.44 13.36 -3.67
CA ALA A 251 16.80 14.66 -3.49
C ALA A 251 17.70 15.65 -2.73
N VAL A 252 18.41 15.19 -1.70
CA VAL A 252 19.39 16.00 -0.95
C VAL A 252 20.58 16.37 -1.83
N GLN A 253 21.10 15.42 -2.62
CA GLN A 253 22.18 15.67 -3.58
C GLN A 253 21.80 16.77 -4.58
N ARG A 254 20.63 16.68 -5.22
CA ARG A 254 20.16 17.73 -6.14
C ARG A 254 20.05 19.10 -5.46
N ARG A 255 19.51 19.13 -4.24
CA ARG A 255 19.38 20.39 -3.47
C ARG A 255 20.75 21.00 -3.15
N ILE A 256 21.72 20.18 -2.75
CA ILE A 256 23.08 20.64 -2.45
C ILE A 256 23.80 21.10 -3.71
N GLU A 257 23.66 20.39 -4.84
CA GLU A 257 24.21 20.81 -6.13
C GLU A 257 23.66 22.17 -6.56
N ASP A 258 22.36 22.41 -6.36
CA ASP A 258 21.76 23.72 -6.61
C ASP A 258 22.28 24.81 -5.66
N MET A 259 22.48 24.47 -4.38
CA MET A 259 23.08 25.41 -3.40
C MET A 259 24.52 25.77 -3.79
N ARG A 260 25.34 24.78 -4.19
CA ARG A 260 26.70 25.00 -4.71
C ARG A 260 26.68 25.90 -5.94
N ARG A 261 25.80 25.62 -6.91
CA ARG A 261 25.68 26.44 -8.13
C ARG A 261 25.34 27.90 -7.82
N LYS A 262 24.58 28.15 -6.76
CA LYS A 262 24.15 29.49 -6.34
C LYS A 262 25.10 30.15 -5.33
N GLY A 263 26.11 29.43 -4.83
CA GLY A 263 26.96 29.91 -3.74
C GLY A 263 26.21 30.09 -2.41
N GLU A 264 25.17 29.28 -2.18
CA GLU A 264 24.36 29.31 -0.95
C GLU A 264 24.94 28.35 0.10
N GLY A 265 25.34 28.87 1.26
CA GLY A 265 25.80 28.05 2.39
C GLY A 265 27.20 27.45 2.23
N ASP A 266 27.64 26.74 3.26
CA ASP A 266 28.92 26.04 3.33
C ASP A 266 28.74 24.55 3.00
N VAL A 267 28.50 24.27 1.72
CA VAL A 267 28.17 22.93 1.20
C VAL A 267 29.19 22.42 0.17
N GLU A 268 30.34 23.09 0.03
CA GLU A 268 31.41 22.72 -0.90
C GLU A 268 32.14 21.46 -0.43
N GLY A 269 32.28 20.47 -1.33
CA GLY A 269 32.86 19.16 -0.99
C GLY A 269 32.02 18.33 0.00
N GLY A 270 32.65 17.30 0.59
CA GLY A 270 31.99 16.39 1.54
C GLY A 270 31.15 15.27 0.90
N TYR A 271 30.80 14.27 1.70
CA TYR A 271 29.94 13.15 1.31
C TYR A 271 28.48 13.49 1.59
N VAL A 272 27.60 13.29 0.60
CA VAL A 272 26.18 13.59 0.74
C VAL A 272 25.39 12.33 1.07
N SER A 273 24.59 12.38 2.13
CA SER A 273 23.64 11.36 2.51
C SER A 273 22.23 11.93 2.64
N MET A 274 21.24 11.08 2.94
CA MET A 274 19.87 11.50 3.23
C MET A 274 19.80 12.58 4.32
N THR A 275 20.75 12.65 5.25
CA THR A 275 20.71 13.64 6.35
C THR A 275 21.49 14.92 6.04
N GLY A 276 22.14 15.03 4.88
CA GLY A 276 22.90 16.22 4.51
C GLY A 276 24.33 15.94 4.05
N VAL A 277 25.16 16.99 4.10
CA VAL A 277 26.60 16.93 3.81
C VAL A 277 27.38 16.52 5.06
N HIS A 278 28.33 15.62 4.89
CA HIS A 278 29.24 15.14 5.94
C HIS A 278 30.68 15.37 5.54
N TYR A 279 31.49 15.86 6.49
CA TYR A 279 32.90 16.21 6.27
C TYR A 279 33.85 15.31 7.06
N ALA A 280 35.07 15.15 6.56
CA ALA A 280 36.17 14.43 7.21
C ALA A 280 35.76 13.04 7.76
N ALA A 281 35.97 12.77 9.05
CA ALA A 281 35.59 11.50 9.68
C ALA A 281 34.09 11.19 9.57
N GLY A 282 33.25 12.23 9.54
CA GLY A 282 31.80 12.10 9.31
C GLY A 282 31.48 11.57 7.92
N ALA A 283 32.25 11.97 6.90
CA ALA A 283 32.06 11.47 5.53
C ALA A 283 32.31 9.95 5.44
N ALA A 284 33.40 9.48 6.04
CA ALA A 284 33.72 8.05 6.07
C ALA A 284 32.68 7.25 6.87
N ALA A 285 32.24 7.77 8.02
CA ALA A 285 31.20 7.13 8.84
C ALA A 285 29.86 7.03 8.10
N SER A 286 29.43 8.11 7.43
CA SER A 286 28.19 8.12 6.65
C SER A 286 28.26 7.25 5.40
N ALA A 287 29.42 7.17 4.74
CA ALA A 287 29.62 6.24 3.62
C ALA A 287 29.49 4.78 4.07
N VAL A 288 30.12 4.40 5.19
CA VAL A 288 30.02 3.05 5.77
C VAL A 288 28.60 2.73 6.23
N ALA A 289 27.90 3.69 6.84
CA ALA A 289 26.52 3.51 7.28
C ALA A 289 25.54 3.34 6.10
N ASN A 290 25.78 4.02 4.98
CA ASN A 290 25.01 3.80 3.76
C ASN A 290 25.29 2.41 3.17
N TYR A 291 26.55 1.98 3.11
CA TYR A 291 26.93 0.64 2.63
C TYR A 291 26.36 -0.50 3.48
N ARG A 292 26.44 -0.40 4.82
CA ARG A 292 25.89 -1.43 5.71
C ARG A 292 24.36 -1.57 5.62
N GLY A 293 23.67 -0.47 5.27
CA GLY A 293 22.23 -0.52 5.02
C GLY A 293 21.85 -1.26 3.73
N GLU A 294 22.78 -1.43 2.79
CA GLU A 294 22.55 -2.18 1.54
C GLU A 294 22.76 -3.69 1.74
N ASP A 295 23.70 -4.12 2.61
CA ASP A 295 23.97 -5.55 2.90
C ASP A 295 22.94 -6.21 3.85
N GLU A 296 22.33 -5.46 4.77
CA GLU A 296 21.31 -6.01 5.69
C GLU A 296 19.97 -6.35 4.99
N GLY A 297 19.80 -6.02 3.71
CA GLY A 297 18.66 -6.40 2.87
C GLY A 297 18.88 -7.65 2.01
N ALA A 298 20.06 -8.27 2.10
CA ALA A 298 20.47 -9.41 1.28
C ALA A 298 20.53 -10.72 2.09
N HIS A 299 19.52 -11.02 2.91
CA HIS A 299 19.37 -12.33 3.58
C HIS A 299 17.91 -12.73 3.76
#